data_AF-A0A975AHK3-F1
#
_entry.id   AF-A0A975AHK3-F1
#
_cell.length_a   1.000
_cell.length_b   1.000
_cell.length_c   1.000
_cell.angle_alpha   90.00
_cell.angle_beta   90.00
_cell.angle_gamma   90.00
#
_symmetry.space_group_name_H-M   'P 1'
#
loop_
_entity.id
_entity.type
_entity.pdbx_description
1 polymer ?
#
loop_
_entity_poly.entity_id
_entity_poly.type
_entity_poly.pdbx_seq_one_letter_code
_entity_poly.pdbx_strand_id
1 'polypeptide(L)'
;MKDKMNIILKWAVIGNLVHLLVAGLNTLINKESTGLMLLMTVLTLLVWTFIGFKLGGEVVKGKETDFLLFGFLCILPMLLFNLSAQVLQGTVEGLTTIQNYNLFYFLGAPVLFWNNPFYSIMNLFPESNIYIQMNINLMLVVLFSFLGAYIGKGFRIQQLRKSKKKQLN
;
A
#
# COMPACT_ATOMS: atom_id res chain seq x y z
N MET A 1 -24.59 -0.81 -5.13
CA MET A 1 -23.60 -0.21 -4.20
C MET A 1 -22.87 -1.26 -3.38
N LYS A 2 -23.57 -2.21 -2.75
CA LYS A 2 -22.96 -3.30 -1.97
C LYS A 2 -21.93 -4.11 -2.78
N ASP A 3 -22.26 -4.53 -3.99
CA ASP A 3 -21.33 -5.34 -4.81
C ASP A 3 -20.04 -4.60 -5.19
N LYS A 4 -20.15 -3.30 -5.47
CA LYS A 4 -18.97 -2.45 -5.76
C LYS A 4 -18.06 -2.34 -4.55
N MET A 5 -18.63 -2.08 -3.37
CA MET A 5 -17.85 -1.98 -2.14
C MET A 5 -17.20 -3.32 -1.77
N ASN A 6 -17.90 -4.43 -1.95
CA ASN A 6 -17.35 -5.76 -1.74
C ASN A 6 -16.13 -6.04 -2.64
N ILE A 7 -16.19 -5.62 -3.91
CA ILE A 7 -15.06 -5.74 -4.84
C ILE A 7 -13.88 -4.85 -4.39
N ILE A 8 -14.15 -3.61 -4.00
CA ILE A 8 -13.13 -2.67 -3.48
C ILE A 8 -12.43 -3.26 -2.24
N LEU A 9 -13.21 -3.72 -1.26
CA LEU A 9 -12.68 -4.32 -0.03
C LEU A 9 -11.91 -5.60 -0.31
N LYS A 10 -12.43 -6.46 -1.18
CA LYS A 10 -11.73 -7.69 -1.62
C LYS A 10 -10.34 -7.36 -2.14
N TRP A 11 -10.21 -6.41 -3.07
CA TRP A 11 -8.91 -6.05 -3.64
C TRP A 11 -8.00 -5.33 -2.64
N ALA A 12 -8.55 -4.58 -1.68
CA ALA A 12 -7.75 -3.94 -0.63
C ALA A 12 -7.13 -4.98 0.32
N VAL A 13 -7.91 -6.02 0.67
CA VAL A 13 -7.43 -7.16 1.46
C VAL A 13 -6.39 -7.95 0.68
N ILE A 14 -6.65 -8.30 -0.58
CA ILE A 14 -5.69 -9.02 -1.43
C ILE A 14 -4.40 -8.21 -1.57
N GLY A 15 -4.48 -6.90 -1.81
CA GLY A 15 -3.31 -6.03 -1.92
C GLY A 15 -2.46 -6.04 -0.66
N ASN A 16 -3.09 -5.93 0.52
CA ASN A 16 -2.37 -6.04 1.79
C ASN A 16 -1.73 -7.42 1.99
N LEU A 17 -2.42 -8.52 1.67
CA LEU A 17 -1.84 -9.86 1.77
C LEU A 17 -0.63 -10.03 0.86
N VAL A 18 -0.70 -9.57 -0.40
CA VAL A 18 0.42 -9.63 -1.34
C VAL A 18 1.57 -8.73 -0.88
N HIS A 19 1.27 -7.54 -0.35
CA HIS A 19 2.28 -6.65 0.21
C HIS A 19 2.98 -7.27 1.43
N LEU A 20 2.25 -7.97 2.31
CA LEU A 20 2.84 -8.70 3.43
C LEU A 20 3.79 -9.81 2.95
N LEU A 21 3.50 -10.48 1.83
CA LEU A 21 4.43 -11.43 1.22
C LEU A 21 5.70 -10.73 0.73
N VAL A 22 5.59 -9.58 0.07
CA VAL A 22 6.76 -8.78 -0.36
C VAL A 22 7.57 -8.31 0.85
N ALA A 23 6.90 -7.82 1.91
CA ALA A 23 7.54 -7.46 3.17
C ALA A 23 8.27 -8.64 3.82
N GLY A 24 7.66 -9.82 3.81
CA GLY A 24 8.29 -11.07 4.26
C GLY A 24 9.52 -11.43 3.45
N LEU A 25 9.45 -11.40 2.12
CA LEU A 25 10.60 -11.64 1.24
C LEU A 25 11.73 -10.64 1.49
N ASN A 26 11.39 -9.37 1.72
CA ASN A 26 12.37 -8.33 2.04
C ASN A 26 13.11 -8.57 3.36
N THR A 27 12.59 -9.40 4.27
CA THR A 27 13.33 -9.80 5.49
C THR A 27 14.46 -10.79 5.23
N LEU A 28 14.41 -11.51 4.11
CA LEU A 28 15.38 -12.54 3.74
C LEU A 28 16.59 -11.99 2.96
N ILE A 29 16.59 -10.68 2.66
CA ILE A 29 17.57 -10.04 1.79
C ILE A 29 18.59 -9.26 2.62
N ASN A 30 19.85 -9.26 2.17
CA ASN A 30 20.88 -8.41 2.77
C ASN A 30 20.57 -6.92 2.50
N LYS A 31 20.26 -6.17 3.57
CA LYS A 31 19.92 -4.75 3.52
C LYS A 31 21.07 -3.84 3.08
N GLU A 32 22.31 -4.33 3.11
CA GLU A 32 23.49 -3.60 2.60
C GLU A 32 23.52 -3.56 1.07
N SER A 33 22.77 -4.43 0.39
CA SER A 33 22.67 -4.42 -1.07
C SER A 33 21.66 -3.37 -1.53
N THR A 34 22.14 -2.16 -1.85
CA THR A 34 21.31 -1.06 -2.37
C THR A 34 20.46 -1.49 -3.58
N GLY A 35 21.02 -2.31 -4.47
CA GLY A 35 20.31 -2.82 -5.65
C GLY A 35 19.12 -3.71 -5.31
N LEU A 36 19.27 -4.62 -4.33
CA LEU A 36 18.17 -5.50 -3.90
C LEU A 36 17.09 -4.73 -3.12
N MET A 37 17.49 -3.73 -2.33
CA MET A 37 16.54 -2.86 -1.63
C MET A 37 15.70 -2.03 -2.61
N LEU A 38 16.35 -1.46 -3.64
CA LEU A 38 15.66 -0.74 -4.71
C LEU A 38 14.70 -1.66 -5.47
N LEU A 39 15.13 -2.88 -5.78
CA LEU A 39 14.28 -3.88 -6.43
C LEU A 39 13.02 -4.17 -5.60
N MET A 40 13.14 -4.29 -4.27
CA MET A 40 12.01 -4.53 -3.39
C MET A 40 11.05 -3.34 -3.33
N THR A 41 11.56 -2.11 -3.36
CA THR A 41 10.74 -0.91 -3.51
C THR A 41 9.99 -0.92 -4.85
N VAL A 42 10.67 -1.19 -5.96
CA VAL A 42 10.04 -1.26 -7.29
C VAL A 42 8.97 -2.35 -7.33
N LEU A 43 9.28 -3.55 -6.82
CA LEU A 43 8.33 -4.66 -6.74
C LEU A 43 7.07 -4.28 -5.94
N THR A 44 7.26 -3.59 -4.82
CA THR A 44 6.16 -3.11 -3.98
C THR A 44 5.27 -2.14 -4.73
N LEU A 45 5.85 -1.15 -5.42
CA LEU A 45 5.10 -0.19 -6.22
C LEU A 45 4.35 -0.88 -7.39
N LEU A 46 4.97 -1.87 -8.03
CA LEU A 46 4.34 -2.68 -9.06
C LEU A 46 3.18 -3.52 -8.52
N VAL A 47 3.30 -4.10 -7.32
CA VAL A 47 2.21 -4.81 -6.65
C VAL A 47 1.01 -3.88 -6.46
N TRP A 48 1.20 -2.71 -5.86
CA TRP A 48 0.09 -1.78 -5.63
C TRP A 48 -0.53 -1.26 -6.93
N THR A 49 0.30 -1.01 -7.96
CA THR A 49 -0.18 -0.69 -9.31
C THR A 49 -1.02 -1.82 -9.91
N PHE A 50 -0.56 -3.06 -9.79
CA PHE A 50 -1.24 -4.23 -10.35
C PHE A 50 -2.57 -4.51 -9.65
N ILE A 51 -2.61 -4.40 -8.31
CA ILE A 51 -3.84 -4.56 -7.54
C ILE A 51 -4.84 -3.47 -7.94
N GLY A 52 -4.39 -2.22 -8.04
CA GLY A 52 -5.20 -1.13 -8.59
C GLY A 52 -5.73 -1.46 -9.98
N PHE A 53 -4.86 -1.91 -10.88
CA PHE A 53 -5.23 -2.28 -12.26
C PHE A 53 -6.32 -3.34 -12.31
N LYS A 54 -6.22 -4.38 -11.48
CA LYS A 54 -7.24 -5.44 -11.38
C LYS A 54 -8.58 -4.88 -10.92
N LEU A 55 -8.58 -4.03 -9.88
CA LEU A 55 -9.80 -3.35 -9.44
C LEU A 55 -10.42 -2.51 -10.55
N GLY A 56 -9.63 -1.66 -11.22
CA GLY A 56 -10.11 -0.78 -12.28
C GLY A 56 -10.76 -1.53 -13.45
N GLY A 57 -10.22 -2.71 -13.78
CA GLY A 57 -10.79 -3.60 -14.78
C GLY A 57 -12.11 -4.27 -14.37
N GLU A 58 -12.34 -4.49 -13.08
CA GLU A 58 -13.60 -5.04 -12.55
C GLU A 58 -14.66 -3.95 -12.33
N VAL A 59 -14.26 -2.77 -11.86
CA VAL A 59 -15.15 -1.64 -11.56
C VAL A 59 -15.13 -0.61 -12.69
N VAL A 60 -15.40 -1.05 -13.92
CA VAL A 60 -15.30 -0.23 -15.14
C VAL A 60 -16.20 1.02 -15.10
N LYS A 61 -17.38 0.91 -14.48
CA LYS A 61 -18.33 2.02 -14.29
C LYS A 61 -18.03 2.86 -13.05
N GLY A 62 -16.94 2.60 -12.33
CA GLY A 62 -16.51 3.35 -11.15
C GLY A 62 -16.11 4.77 -11.48
N LYS A 63 -16.37 5.68 -10.54
CA LYS A 63 -15.87 7.07 -10.58
C LYS A 63 -14.43 7.10 -10.08
N GLU A 64 -13.67 8.15 -10.42
CA GLU A 64 -12.31 8.33 -9.92
C GLU A 64 -12.26 8.41 -8.38
N THR A 65 -13.30 8.97 -7.77
CA THR A 65 -13.47 8.99 -6.31
C THR A 65 -13.55 7.59 -5.70
N ASP A 66 -14.05 6.58 -6.43
CA ASP A 66 -14.06 5.19 -5.96
C ASP A 66 -12.64 4.60 -5.93
N PHE A 67 -11.78 5.01 -6.86
CA PHE A 67 -10.38 4.57 -6.91
C PHE A 67 -9.53 5.26 -5.86
N LEU A 68 -9.82 6.53 -5.58
CA LEU A 68 -9.19 7.25 -4.48
C LEU A 68 -9.58 6.64 -3.12
N LEU A 69 -10.87 6.36 -2.93
CA LEU A 69 -11.37 5.64 -1.75
C LEU A 69 -10.67 4.29 -1.58
N PHE A 70 -10.51 3.55 -2.67
CA PHE A 70 -9.76 2.29 -2.66
C PHE A 70 -8.33 2.47 -2.15
N GLY A 71 -7.59 3.46 -2.65
CA GLY A 71 -6.24 3.77 -2.16
C GLY A 71 -6.21 4.03 -0.65
N PHE A 72 -7.17 4.80 -0.13
CA PHE A 72 -7.29 5.03 1.32
C PHE A 72 -7.62 3.75 2.10
N LEU A 73 -8.49 2.90 1.57
CA LEU A 73 -8.81 1.61 2.21
C LEU A 73 -7.61 0.65 2.22
N CYS A 74 -6.74 0.69 1.20
CA CYS A 74 -5.51 -0.10 1.18
C CYS A 74 -4.57 0.26 2.34
N ILE A 75 -4.46 1.54 2.67
CA ILE A 75 -3.55 2.01 3.73
C ILE A 75 -4.18 2.05 5.10
N LEU A 76 -5.52 1.95 5.21
CA LEU A 76 -6.25 2.19 6.46
C LEU A 76 -5.70 1.40 7.66
N PRO A 77 -5.42 0.08 7.57
CA PRO A 77 -4.86 -0.65 8.70
C PRO A 77 -3.54 -0.04 9.16
N MET A 78 -2.63 0.21 8.20
CA MET A 78 -1.30 0.74 8.51
C MET A 78 -1.35 2.21 8.97
N LEU A 79 -2.28 3.00 8.46
CA LEU A 79 -2.52 4.36 8.93
C LEU A 79 -2.92 4.37 10.41
N LEU A 80 -3.81 3.47 10.83
CA LEU A 80 -4.23 3.35 12.23
C LEU A 80 -3.07 2.96 13.15
N PHE A 81 -2.25 1.99 12.75
CA PHE A 81 -1.04 1.60 13.49
C PHE A 81 -0.04 2.76 13.57
N ASN A 82 0.19 3.49 12.46
CA ASN A 82 1.14 4.59 12.42
C ASN A 82 0.69 5.78 13.30
N LEU A 83 -0.59 6.14 13.25
CA LEU A 83 -1.16 7.19 14.11
C LEU A 83 -1.11 6.79 15.58
N SER A 84 -1.41 5.53 15.90
CA SER A 84 -1.32 5.01 17.27
C SER A 84 0.12 5.10 17.80
N ALA A 85 1.11 4.74 16.98
CA ALA A 85 2.52 4.84 17.33
C ALA A 85 2.95 6.30 17.59
N GLN A 86 2.50 7.25 16.76
CA GLN A 86 2.80 8.68 16.94
C GLN A 86 2.19 9.25 18.22
N VAL A 87 0.92 8.94 18.50
CA VAL A 87 0.24 9.40 19.73
C VAL A 87 0.92 8.83 20.97
N LEU A 88 1.28 7.55 20.94
CA LEU A 88 1.95 6.90 22.07
C LEU A 88 3.35 7.44 22.30
N GLN A 89 4.12 7.74 21.25
CA GLN A 89 5.43 8.39 21.45
C GLN A 89 5.31 9.73 22.19
N GLY A 90 4.23 10.49 21.97
CA GLY A 90 4.02 11.79 22.63
C GLY A 90 3.41 11.75 24.03
N THR A 91 2.94 10.58 24.51
CA THR A 91 2.14 10.47 25.74
C THR A 91 2.78 9.61 26.82
N VAL A 92 3.95 9.05 26.54
CA VAL A 92 4.51 7.94 27.29
C VAL A 92 5.83 8.36 27.94
N GLU A 93 5.74 9.01 29.10
CA GLU A 93 6.86 9.21 30.01
C GLU A 93 6.78 8.18 31.15
N GLY A 94 7.91 7.58 31.54
CA GLY A 94 7.99 6.74 32.74
C GLY A 94 7.54 5.27 32.60
N LEU A 95 7.50 4.69 31.39
CA LEU A 95 7.23 3.25 31.25
C LEU A 95 8.36 2.36 31.75
N THR A 96 7.96 1.21 32.29
CA THR A 96 8.86 0.10 32.57
C THR A 96 9.39 -0.53 31.27
N THR A 97 10.53 -1.21 31.35
CA THR A 97 11.15 -1.91 30.21
C THR A 97 10.20 -2.90 29.53
N ILE A 98 9.38 -3.63 30.29
CA ILE A 98 8.41 -4.60 29.76
C ILE A 98 7.30 -3.88 28.96
N GLN A 99 6.81 -2.73 29.44
CA GLN A 99 5.80 -1.97 28.73
C GLN A 99 6.33 -1.39 27.41
N ASN A 100 7.58 -0.90 27.40
CA ASN A 100 8.26 -0.46 26.18
C ASN A 100 8.43 -1.61 25.17
N TYR A 101 8.82 -2.79 25.65
CA TYR A 101 8.95 -3.98 24.82
C TYR A 101 7.61 -4.37 24.20
N ASN A 102 6.54 -4.45 24.99
CA ASN A 102 5.20 -4.78 24.50
C ASN A 102 4.68 -3.77 23.46
N LEU A 103 4.89 -2.47 23.68
CA LEU A 103 4.52 -1.42 22.72
C LEU A 103 5.26 -1.57 21.40
N PHE A 104 6.56 -1.90 21.44
CA PHE A 104 7.32 -2.16 20.24
C PHE A 104 6.77 -3.36 19.46
N TYR A 105 6.53 -4.52 20.08
CA TYR A 105 6.03 -5.68 19.35
C TYR A 105 4.59 -5.53 18.86
N PHE A 106 3.74 -4.83 19.61
CA PHE A 106 2.34 -4.64 19.25
C PHE A 106 2.15 -3.59 18.14
N LEU A 107 2.95 -2.52 18.15
CA LEU A 107 2.79 -1.39 17.21
C LEU A 107 4.02 -1.19 16.33
N GLY A 108 5.20 -1.06 16.93
CA GLY A 108 6.44 -0.75 16.22
C GLY A 108 6.82 -1.81 15.18
N ALA A 109 6.79 -3.09 15.54
CA ALA A 109 7.18 -4.18 14.67
C ALA A 109 6.27 -4.32 13.45
N PRO A 110 4.92 -4.31 13.56
CA PRO A 110 4.03 -4.25 12.40
C PRO A 110 4.28 -3.04 11.50
N VAL A 111 4.49 -1.86 12.09
CA VAL A 111 4.75 -0.61 11.34
C VAL A 111 6.04 -0.71 10.54
N LEU A 112 7.13 -1.12 11.18
CA LEU A 112 8.42 -1.26 10.53
C LEU A 112 8.39 -2.36 9.48
N PHE A 113 7.77 -3.50 9.78
CA PHE A 113 7.66 -4.62 8.85
C PHE A 113 6.96 -4.22 7.54
N TRP A 114 5.81 -3.56 7.64
CA TRP A 114 5.05 -3.13 6.47
C TRP A 114 5.80 -2.08 5.63
N ASN A 115 6.55 -1.18 6.28
CA ASN A 115 7.31 -0.12 5.60
C ASN A 115 8.66 -0.60 5.04
N ASN A 116 9.18 -1.73 5.51
CA ASN A 116 10.53 -2.21 5.19
C ASN A 116 10.83 -2.31 3.67
N PRO A 117 9.90 -2.73 2.79
CA PRO A 117 10.13 -2.73 1.34
C PRO A 117 10.33 -1.34 0.71
N PHE A 118 9.91 -0.28 1.39
CA PHE A 118 10.06 1.11 0.95
C PHE A 118 11.34 1.78 1.47
N TYR A 119 12.28 1.02 2.05
CA TYR A 119 13.49 1.58 2.65
C TYR A 119 14.26 2.53 1.72
N SER A 120 14.34 2.23 0.42
CA SER A 120 14.99 3.10 -0.55
C SER A 120 14.32 4.47 -0.68
N ILE A 121 13.00 4.57 -0.50
CA ILE A 121 12.27 5.85 -0.45
C ILE A 121 12.57 6.59 0.85
N MET A 122 12.58 5.87 1.98
CA MET A 122 12.84 6.46 3.29
C MET A 122 14.24 7.11 3.33
N ASN A 123 15.23 6.48 2.69
CA ASN A 123 16.59 6.99 2.57
C ASN A 123 16.76 8.21 1.65
N LEU A 124 15.73 8.61 0.90
CA LEU A 124 15.76 9.88 0.17
C LEU A 124 15.61 11.08 1.11
N PHE A 125 15.10 10.85 2.33
CA PHE A 125 14.83 11.88 3.32
C PHE A 125 15.40 11.50 4.70
N PRO A 126 16.72 11.22 4.81
CA PRO A 126 17.32 10.64 6.01
C PRO A 126 17.19 11.55 7.24
N GLU A 127 17.21 12.87 7.03
CA GLU A 127 17.06 13.89 8.09
C GLU A 127 15.61 14.09 8.53
N SER A 128 14.64 13.49 7.83
CA SER A 128 13.22 13.61 8.19
C SER A 128 12.86 12.66 9.32
N ASN A 129 11.87 13.06 10.11
CA ASN A 129 11.28 12.19 11.11
C ASN A 129 10.77 10.88 10.48
N ILE A 130 11.07 9.74 11.12
CA ILE A 130 10.68 8.40 10.68
C ILE A 130 9.19 8.28 10.35
N TYR A 131 8.31 8.94 11.10
CA TYR A 131 6.87 8.94 10.88
C TYR A 131 6.46 9.71 9.62
N ILE A 132 7.20 10.77 9.27
CA ILE A 132 7.00 11.49 7.99
C ILE A 132 7.38 10.56 6.83
N GLN A 133 8.50 9.85 6.92
CA GLN A 133 8.92 8.87 5.91
C GLN A 133 7.86 7.75 5.74
N MET A 134 7.33 7.23 6.85
CA MET A 134 6.24 6.23 6.82
C MET A 134 4.96 6.80 6.19
N ASN A 135 4.60 8.05 6.48
CA ASN A 135 3.44 8.71 5.86
C ASN A 135 3.63 8.88 4.34
N ILE A 136 4.84 9.21 3.89
CA ILE A 136 5.18 9.27 2.46
C ILE A 136 4.95 7.90 1.80
N ASN A 137 5.39 6.80 2.42
CA ASN A 137 5.17 5.45 1.91
C ASN A 137 3.68 5.12 1.78
N LEU A 138 2.86 5.48 2.78
CA LEU A 138 1.40 5.32 2.71
C LEU A 138 0.82 6.10 1.51
N MET A 139 1.27 7.35 1.31
CA MET A 139 0.80 8.16 0.17
C MET A 139 1.23 7.60 -1.18
N LEU A 140 2.40 6.97 -1.28
CA LEU A 140 2.80 6.24 -2.47
C LEU A 140 1.86 5.07 -2.76
N VAL A 141 1.44 4.31 -1.74
CA VAL A 141 0.46 3.24 -1.94
C VAL A 141 -0.86 3.78 -2.47
N VAL A 142 -1.37 4.89 -1.91
CA VAL A 142 -2.60 5.54 -2.41
C VAL A 142 -2.43 5.93 -3.87
N LEU A 143 -1.33 6.60 -4.21
CA LEU A 143 -1.05 7.09 -5.56
C LEU A 143 -0.96 5.94 -6.58
N PHE A 144 -0.13 4.93 -6.33
CA PHE A 144 0.09 3.84 -7.28
C PHE A 144 -1.13 2.92 -7.40
N SER A 145 -1.87 2.71 -6.30
CA SER A 145 -3.16 2.01 -6.34
C SER A 145 -4.19 2.76 -7.20
N PHE A 146 -4.26 4.09 -7.05
CA PHE A 146 -5.14 4.96 -7.84
C PHE A 146 -4.76 4.95 -9.32
N LEU A 147 -3.48 5.17 -9.64
CA LEU A 147 -2.99 5.15 -11.02
C LEU A 147 -3.23 3.80 -11.68
N GLY A 148 -2.94 2.71 -10.96
CA GLY A 148 -3.26 1.36 -11.39
C GLY A 148 -4.73 1.21 -11.77
N ALA A 149 -5.65 1.61 -10.89
CA ALA A 149 -7.08 1.52 -11.13
C ALA A 149 -7.55 2.38 -12.31
N TYR A 150 -7.01 3.58 -12.45
CA TYR A 150 -7.29 4.44 -13.59
C TYR A 150 -6.88 3.79 -14.92
N ILE A 151 -5.66 3.26 -14.98
CA ILE A 151 -5.13 2.56 -16.16
C ILE A 151 -5.95 1.30 -16.47
N GLY A 152 -6.25 0.49 -15.44
CA GLY A 152 -7.03 -0.75 -15.57
C GLY A 152 -8.42 -0.52 -16.14
N LYS A 153 -9.09 0.55 -15.68
CA LYS A 153 -10.38 0.99 -16.25
C LYS A 153 -10.24 1.36 -17.72
N GLY A 154 -9.27 2.20 -18.07
CA GLY A 154 -9.02 2.63 -19.44
C GLY A 154 -8.79 1.45 -20.39
N PHE A 155 -7.94 0.50 -19.96
CA PHE A 155 -7.66 -0.72 -20.70
C PHE A 155 -8.92 -1.56 -20.95
N ARG A 156 -9.74 -1.78 -19.92
CA ARG A 156 -10.97 -2.57 -20.04
C ARG A 156 -12.00 -1.91 -20.95
N ILE A 157 -12.15 -0.58 -20.88
CA ILE A 157 -13.02 0.18 -21.79
C ILE A 157 -12.58 -0.02 -23.24
N GLN A 158 -11.29 0.06 -23.52
CA GLN A 158 -10.75 -0.14 -24.86
C GLN A 158 -11.02 -1.55 -25.39
N GLN A 159 -10.85 -2.58 -24.55
CA GLN A 159 -11.17 -3.97 -24.91
C GLN A 159 -12.65 -4.15 -25.25
N LEU A 160 -13.55 -3.59 -24.43
CA LEU A 160 -15.00 -3.68 -24.66
C LEU A 160 -15.41 -2.97 -25.97
N ARG A 161 -14.80 -1.82 -26.28
CA ARG A 161 -15.02 -1.11 -27.55
C ARG A 161 -14.58 -1.94 -28.76
N LYS A 162 -13.39 -2.56 -28.70
CA LYS A 162 -12.88 -3.44 -29.76
C LYS A 162 -13.78 -4.66 -29.97
N SER A 163 -14.27 -5.27 -28.89
CA SER A 163 -15.18 -6.43 -28.97
C SER A 163 -16.50 -6.08 -29.65
N LYS A 164 -17.11 -4.93 -29.33
CA LYS A 164 -18.35 -4.49 -29.98
C LYS A 164 -18.15 -4.22 -31.47
N LYS A 165 -17.04 -3.60 -31.86
CA LYS A 165 -16.71 -3.35 -33.27
C LYS A 165 -16.58 -4.65 -34.08
N LYS A 166 -16.02 -5.71 -33.49
CA LYS A 166 -15.93 -7.03 -34.14
C LYS A 166 -17.27 -7.75 -34.30
N GLN A 167 -18.28 -7.43 -33.50
CA GLN A 167 -19.63 -8.04 -33.60
C GLN A 167 -20.51 -7.35 -34.64
N LEU A 168 -20.13 -6.15 -35.09
CA LEU A 168 -20.88 -5.32 -36.05
C LEU A 168 -20.34 -5.46 -37.49
N ASN A 169 -19.18 -6.10 -37.66
CA ASN A 169 -18.53 -6.38 -38.94
C ASN A 169 -18.62 -7.88 -39.23
#